data_AF-A0AAD7WRX5-F1
#
_entry.id   AF-A0AAD7WRX5-F1
#
_cell.length_a   1.000
_cell.length_b   1.000
_cell.length_c   1.000
_cell.angle_alpha   90.00
_cell.angle_beta   90.00
_cell.angle_gamma   90.00
#
_symmetry.space_group_name_H-M   'P 1'
#
loop_
_entity.id
_entity.type
_entity.pdbx_description
1 polymer ?
#
loop_
_entity_poly.entity_id
_entity_poly.type
_entity_poly.pdbx_seq_one_letter_code
_entity_poly.pdbx_strand_id
1 'polypeptide(L)'
;MSAVVFAELVLYIEEARQDEETAPVFRLADLVQLYQSRIEQLGVQLDTRVHSTRLKQRLLAQFPDMRAHTKGKDILMAFEEDLGAALAKACELDSDSDAVHLAHAAQIVRRHMFGEAKPFTGFPEGCQEESVPLLLLALVSMILEGPSIKEQMADTNPAAIATTQILKFNSVKHKRTRGTTSSTSVRHSVAQETPLPIYIGMMLHAHTRKNELVDRLSHLGLSISYDRVLQLSAQMGNSVCQQFHRERVVCPPKMRGQVFTTAAVDNIDHNPSATTSKDSFHGTAISLIQHPSYT
;
A
#
# COMPACT_ATOMS: atom_id res chain seq x y z
N MET A 1 15.60 -52.23 -14.88
CA MET A 1 15.56 -50.76 -15.04
C MET A 1 14.14 -50.23 -14.94
N SER A 2 13.22 -50.51 -15.88
CA SER A 2 11.79 -50.10 -15.82
C SER A 2 11.04 -50.54 -14.54
N ALA A 3 11.40 -51.68 -13.95
CA ALA A 3 10.86 -52.12 -12.66
C ALA A 3 11.36 -51.29 -11.46
N VAL A 4 12.61 -50.81 -11.51
CA VAL A 4 13.22 -50.01 -10.44
C VAL A 4 12.61 -48.60 -10.42
N VAL A 5 12.48 -47.97 -11.59
CA VAL A 5 11.82 -46.65 -11.73
C VAL A 5 10.35 -46.72 -11.30
N PHE A 6 9.69 -47.85 -11.55
CA PHE A 6 8.32 -48.05 -11.06
C PHE A 6 8.27 -48.19 -9.55
N ALA A 7 9.20 -48.92 -8.93
CA ALA A 7 9.30 -49.01 -7.48
C ALA A 7 9.57 -47.65 -6.84
N GLU A 8 10.45 -46.83 -7.43
CA GLU A 8 10.69 -45.45 -6.95
C GLU A 8 9.45 -44.57 -7.08
N LEU A 9 8.66 -44.70 -8.16
CA LEU A 9 7.40 -43.97 -8.32
C LEU A 9 6.35 -44.42 -7.27
N VAL A 10 6.32 -45.70 -6.94
CA VAL A 10 5.45 -46.25 -5.89
C VAL A 10 5.84 -45.71 -4.53
N LEU A 11 7.14 -45.72 -4.19
CA LEU A 11 7.65 -45.13 -2.94
C LEU A 11 7.33 -43.64 -2.83
N TYR A 12 7.49 -42.87 -3.91
CA TYR A 12 7.10 -41.46 -3.94
C TYR A 12 5.61 -41.25 -3.60
N ILE A 13 4.73 -42.10 -4.14
CA ILE A 13 3.28 -42.04 -3.86
C ILE A 13 2.98 -42.44 -2.41
N GLU A 14 3.69 -43.42 -1.86
CA GLU A 14 3.56 -43.84 -0.46
C GLU A 14 4.06 -42.78 0.51
N GLU A 15 5.18 -42.13 0.24
CA GLU A 15 5.70 -41.01 1.02
C GLU A 15 4.74 -39.82 0.99
N ALA A 16 4.25 -39.46 -0.19
CA ALA A 16 3.26 -38.39 -0.34
C ALA A 16 1.91 -38.70 0.34
N ARG A 17 1.58 -39.99 0.53
CA ARG A 17 0.42 -40.44 1.30
C ARG A 17 0.63 -40.33 2.81
N GLN A 18 1.87 -40.46 3.29
CA GLN A 18 2.21 -40.37 4.71
C GLN A 18 2.37 -38.92 5.20
N ASP A 19 2.42 -37.95 4.28
CA ASP A 19 2.49 -36.53 4.61
C ASP A 19 1.09 -36.00 5.02
N GLU A 20 0.90 -35.79 6.33
CA GLU A 20 -0.39 -35.49 6.98
C GLU A 20 -0.98 -34.11 6.61
N GLU A 21 -0.21 -33.20 5.99
CA GLU A 21 -0.69 -31.84 5.71
C GLU A 21 -1.74 -31.78 4.60
N THR A 22 -1.71 -32.70 3.61
CA THR A 22 -2.62 -32.66 2.47
C THR A 22 -2.97 -34.04 1.93
N ALA A 23 -4.27 -34.35 1.83
CA ALA A 23 -4.76 -35.49 1.06
C ALA A 23 -4.24 -35.45 -0.39
N PRO A 24 -3.34 -36.37 -0.81
CA PRO A 24 -2.66 -36.22 -2.08
C PRO A 24 -3.56 -36.63 -3.26
N VAL A 25 -3.74 -35.70 -4.20
CA VAL A 25 -4.41 -35.96 -5.48
C VAL A 25 -3.36 -35.87 -6.59
N PHE A 26 -3.11 -36.99 -7.28
CA PHE A 26 -2.10 -37.07 -8.33
C PHE A 26 -2.73 -36.92 -9.71
N ARG A 27 -2.15 -36.07 -10.57
CA ARG A 27 -2.47 -36.09 -12.00
C ARG A 27 -1.67 -37.19 -12.69
N LEU A 28 -2.33 -38.04 -13.48
CA LEU A 28 -1.65 -39.11 -14.22
C LEU A 28 -0.60 -38.54 -15.20
N ALA A 29 -0.84 -37.38 -15.79
CA ALA A 29 0.13 -36.73 -16.68
C ALA A 29 1.45 -36.42 -15.96
N ASP A 30 1.36 -35.89 -14.74
CA ASP A 30 2.52 -35.53 -13.91
C ASP A 30 3.30 -36.79 -13.51
N LEU A 31 2.61 -37.87 -13.14
CA LEU A 31 3.24 -39.16 -12.82
C LEU A 31 3.90 -39.82 -14.05
N VAL A 32 3.28 -39.70 -15.24
CA VAL A 32 3.88 -40.17 -16.49
C VAL A 32 5.16 -39.39 -16.79
N GLN A 33 5.15 -38.08 -16.58
CA GLN A 33 6.32 -37.22 -16.76
C GLN A 33 7.44 -37.58 -15.77
N LEU A 34 7.13 -37.71 -14.47
CA LEU A 34 8.09 -38.13 -13.44
C LEU A 34 8.72 -39.48 -13.77
N TYR A 35 7.89 -40.45 -14.16
CA TYR A 35 8.34 -41.78 -14.57
C TYR A 35 9.26 -41.72 -15.79
N GLN A 36 8.90 -40.93 -16.80
CA GLN A 36 9.70 -40.76 -18.01
C GLN A 36 11.05 -40.10 -17.71
N SER A 37 11.06 -38.98 -16.99
CA SER A 37 12.28 -38.26 -16.62
C SER A 37 13.22 -39.13 -15.80
N ARG A 38 12.68 -39.98 -14.92
CA ARG A 38 13.51 -40.88 -14.12
C ARG A 38 14.13 -42.01 -14.93
N ILE A 39 13.43 -42.53 -15.95
CA ILE A 39 14.00 -43.51 -16.89
C ILE A 39 15.18 -42.88 -17.67
N GLU A 40 15.01 -41.66 -18.16
CA GLU A 40 16.03 -40.93 -18.91
C GLU A 40 17.28 -40.66 -18.04
N GLN A 41 17.10 -40.29 -16.77
CA GLN A 41 18.19 -40.08 -15.80
C GLN A 41 19.03 -41.34 -15.53
N LEU A 42 18.43 -42.53 -15.61
CA LEU A 42 19.13 -43.80 -15.43
C LEU A 42 19.83 -44.30 -16.72
N GLY A 43 19.94 -43.44 -17.74
CA GLY A 43 20.69 -43.71 -18.96
C GLY A 43 20.00 -44.65 -19.95
N VAL A 44 18.68 -44.85 -19.81
CA VAL A 44 17.90 -45.67 -20.73
C VAL A 44 17.30 -44.77 -21.81
N GLN A 45 17.71 -44.94 -23.06
CA GLN A 45 17.01 -44.29 -24.18
C GLN A 45 15.65 -44.95 -24.40
N LEU A 46 14.59 -44.15 -24.27
CA LEU A 46 13.24 -44.57 -24.57
C LEU A 46 12.98 -44.45 -26.07
N ASP A 47 13.01 -45.57 -26.80
CA ASP A 47 12.61 -45.61 -28.22
C ASP A 47 11.12 -45.34 -28.43
N THR A 48 10.31 -45.44 -27.37
CA THR A 48 8.85 -45.23 -27.40
C THR A 48 8.35 -44.44 -26.19
N ARG A 49 7.36 -43.59 -26.42
CA ARG A 49 6.70 -42.78 -25.38
C ARG A 49 6.05 -43.70 -24.35
N VAL A 50 6.19 -43.35 -23.07
CA VAL A 50 5.52 -44.08 -21.97
C VAL A 50 4.01 -44.09 -22.19
N HIS A 51 3.41 -45.28 -22.21
CA HIS A 51 1.96 -45.43 -22.34
C HIS A 51 1.26 -45.13 -21.01
N SER A 52 0.60 -43.96 -20.93
CA SER A 52 -0.15 -43.51 -19.75
C SER A 52 -1.19 -44.52 -19.28
N THR A 53 -1.92 -45.18 -20.20
CA THR A 53 -2.90 -46.22 -19.86
C THR A 53 -2.29 -47.41 -19.14
N ARG A 54 -1.11 -47.86 -19.58
CA ARG A 54 -0.40 -48.99 -18.97
C ARG A 54 0.19 -48.62 -17.62
N LEU A 55 0.73 -47.41 -17.48
CA LEU A 55 1.22 -46.91 -16.19
C LEU A 55 0.08 -46.80 -15.18
N LYS A 56 -1.07 -46.24 -15.59
CA LYS A 56 -2.29 -46.17 -14.76
C LYS A 56 -2.70 -47.55 -14.25
N GLN A 57 -2.79 -48.55 -15.12
CA GLN A 57 -3.18 -49.90 -14.73
C GLN A 57 -2.19 -50.52 -13.73
N ARG A 58 -0.89 -50.29 -13.89
CA ARG A 58 0.13 -50.77 -12.94
C ARG A 58 0.00 -50.11 -11.58
N LEU A 59 -0.26 -48.79 -11.54
CA LEU A 59 -0.45 -48.06 -10.29
C LEU A 59 -1.72 -48.51 -9.55
N LEU A 60 -2.84 -48.66 -10.25
CA LEU A 60 -4.09 -49.18 -9.67
C LEU A 60 -3.97 -50.64 -9.18
N ALA A 61 -3.11 -51.45 -9.83
CA ALA A 61 -2.83 -52.80 -9.36
C ALA A 61 -1.95 -52.82 -8.10
N GLN A 62 -1.06 -51.84 -7.95
CA GLN A 62 -0.19 -51.70 -6.77
C GLN A 62 -0.92 -51.09 -5.56
N PHE A 63 -1.86 -50.19 -5.81
CA PHE A 63 -2.65 -49.47 -4.80
C PHE A 63 -4.14 -49.80 -4.95
N PRO A 64 -4.65 -50.85 -4.28
CA PRO A 64 -6.04 -51.31 -4.44
C PRO A 64 -7.09 -50.29 -3.99
N ASP A 65 -6.70 -49.40 -3.08
CA ASP A 65 -7.50 -48.32 -2.49
C ASP A 65 -7.39 -46.99 -3.27
N MET A 66 -6.60 -46.95 -4.35
CA MET A 66 -6.51 -45.81 -5.25
C MET A 66 -7.59 -45.90 -6.33
N ARG A 67 -8.31 -44.80 -6.56
CA ARG A 67 -9.26 -44.66 -7.67
C ARG A 67 -8.78 -43.65 -8.69
N ALA A 68 -9.04 -43.96 -9.96
CA ALA A 68 -8.84 -43.03 -11.07
C ALA A 68 -10.16 -42.36 -11.45
N HIS A 69 -10.18 -41.03 -11.48
CA HIS A 69 -11.32 -40.22 -11.89
C HIS A 69 -10.99 -39.40 -13.13
N THR A 70 -11.83 -39.49 -14.16
CA THR A 70 -11.64 -38.76 -15.41
C THR A 70 -12.36 -37.42 -15.34
N LYS A 71 -11.62 -36.32 -15.51
CA LYS A 71 -12.15 -34.95 -15.60
C LYS A 71 -11.71 -34.33 -16.93
N GLY A 72 -12.58 -34.40 -17.94
CA GLY A 72 -12.24 -33.94 -19.28
C GLY A 72 -11.10 -34.75 -19.89
N LYS A 73 -9.96 -34.10 -20.19
CA LYS A 73 -8.74 -34.75 -20.70
C LYS A 73 -7.82 -35.28 -19.61
N ASP A 74 -8.05 -34.89 -18.36
CA ASP A 74 -7.19 -35.24 -17.23
C ASP A 74 -7.71 -36.48 -16.50
N ILE A 75 -6.77 -37.28 -15.99
CA ILE A 75 -7.05 -38.41 -15.12
C ILE A 75 -6.40 -38.09 -13.77
N LEU A 76 -7.24 -37.91 -12.76
CA LEU A 76 -6.84 -37.71 -11.37
C LEU A 76 -6.84 -39.05 -10.65
N MET A 77 -5.87 -39.28 -9.78
CA MET A 77 -5.79 -40.47 -8.94
C MET A 77 -5.71 -40.05 -7.48
N ALA A 78 -6.61 -40.61 -6.67
CA ALA A 78 -6.72 -40.30 -5.24
C ALA A 78 -7.10 -41.58 -4.49
N PHE A 79 -6.69 -41.67 -3.23
CA PHE A 79 -7.07 -42.77 -2.35
C PHE A 79 -8.48 -42.57 -1.80
N GLU A 80 -9.21 -43.66 -1.57
CA GLU A 80 -10.60 -43.61 -1.11
C GLU A 80 -10.76 -42.91 0.25
N GLU A 81 -9.83 -43.17 1.17
CA GLU A 81 -9.83 -42.58 2.51
C GLU A 81 -9.56 -41.08 2.48
N ASP A 82 -8.79 -40.63 1.50
CA ASP A 82 -8.35 -39.24 1.33
C ASP A 82 -9.33 -38.38 0.52
N LEU A 83 -10.32 -39.00 -0.14
CA LEU A 83 -11.34 -38.28 -0.92
C LEU A 83 -12.12 -37.27 -0.07
N GLY A 84 -12.43 -37.62 1.19
CA GLY A 84 -13.16 -36.72 2.10
C GLY A 84 -12.35 -35.48 2.44
N ALA A 85 -11.07 -35.64 2.78
CA ALA A 85 -10.16 -34.54 3.06
C ALA A 85 -9.83 -33.72 1.81
N ALA A 86 -9.64 -34.36 0.65
CA ALA A 86 -9.44 -33.68 -0.62
C ALA A 86 -10.68 -32.87 -1.06
N LEU A 87 -11.89 -33.39 -0.81
CA LEU A 87 -13.14 -32.66 -1.03
C LEU A 87 -13.31 -31.52 -0.02
N ALA A 88 -13.02 -31.72 1.26
CA ALA A 88 -13.05 -30.67 2.26
C ALA A 88 -12.12 -29.52 1.87
N LYS A 89 -10.89 -29.83 1.44
CA LYS A 89 -9.91 -28.84 0.96
C LYS A 89 -10.30 -28.17 -0.36
N ALA A 90 -11.00 -28.87 -1.25
CA ALA A 90 -11.57 -28.26 -2.46
C ALA A 90 -12.78 -27.36 -2.15
N CYS A 91 -13.53 -27.68 -1.09
CA CYS A 91 -14.59 -26.85 -0.54
C CYS A 91 -14.05 -25.66 0.28
N GLU A 92 -12.83 -25.75 0.84
CA GLU A 92 -12.10 -24.64 1.49
C GLU A 92 -11.70 -23.51 0.54
N LEU A 93 -11.97 -23.61 -0.76
CA LEU A 93 -12.18 -22.43 -1.63
C LEU A 93 -13.50 -21.72 -1.25
N ASP A 94 -13.75 -21.61 0.05
CA ASP A 94 -14.96 -21.09 0.64
C ASP A 94 -14.79 -19.58 0.76
N SER A 95 -15.59 -18.86 -0.02
CA SER A 95 -15.72 -17.40 0.04
C SER A 95 -15.83 -16.86 1.47
N ASP A 96 -16.38 -17.68 2.38
CA ASP A 96 -16.56 -17.37 3.79
C ASP A 96 -15.23 -17.33 4.57
N SER A 97 -14.27 -18.22 4.25
CA SER A 97 -12.93 -18.21 4.85
C SER A 97 -12.17 -16.95 4.44
N ASP A 98 -12.18 -16.60 3.15
CA ASP A 98 -11.56 -15.37 2.64
C ASP A 98 -12.19 -14.11 3.25
N ALA A 99 -13.52 -14.10 3.42
CA ALA A 99 -14.23 -13.01 4.07
C ALA A 99 -13.82 -12.84 5.54
N VAL A 100 -13.62 -13.94 6.26
CA VAL A 100 -13.11 -13.93 7.65
C VAL A 100 -11.68 -13.38 7.71
N HIS A 101 -10.79 -13.82 6.83
CA HIS A 101 -9.42 -13.29 6.74
C HIS A 101 -9.42 -11.77 6.45
N LEU A 102 -10.24 -11.32 5.51
CA LEU A 102 -10.40 -9.89 5.20
C LEU A 102 -10.91 -9.10 6.41
N ALA A 103 -11.90 -9.64 7.14
CA ALA A 103 -12.43 -9.00 8.34
C ALA A 103 -11.36 -8.87 9.44
N HIS A 104 -10.55 -9.90 9.65
CA HIS A 104 -9.44 -9.87 10.60
C HIS A 104 -8.35 -8.87 10.19
N ALA A 105 -7.94 -8.87 8.92
CA ALA A 105 -6.97 -7.90 8.40
C ALA A 105 -7.45 -6.45 8.59
N ALA A 106 -8.73 -6.18 8.25
CA ALA A 106 -9.35 -4.88 8.47
C ALA A 106 -9.39 -4.50 9.96
N GLN A 107 -9.70 -5.45 10.86
CA GLN A 107 -9.73 -5.20 12.30
C GLN A 107 -8.34 -4.81 12.85
N ILE A 108 -7.29 -5.53 12.44
CA ILE A 108 -5.90 -5.24 12.83
C ILE A 108 -5.52 -3.83 12.36
N VAL A 109 -5.67 -3.55 11.07
CA VAL A 109 -5.31 -2.25 10.49
C VAL A 109 -6.08 -1.11 11.15
N ARG A 110 -7.40 -1.25 11.32
CA ARG A 110 -8.23 -0.23 11.99
C ARG A 110 -7.79 0.04 13.42
N ARG A 111 -7.38 -0.99 14.17
CA ARG A 111 -6.86 -0.82 15.53
C ARG A 111 -5.66 0.13 15.56
N HIS A 112 -4.72 -0.04 14.63
CA HIS A 112 -3.55 0.82 14.53
C HIS A 112 -3.88 2.23 14.02
N MET A 113 -4.81 2.36 13.07
CA MET A 113 -5.23 3.68 12.55
C MET A 113 -5.91 4.56 13.60
N PHE A 114 -6.71 3.96 14.49
CA PHE A 114 -7.52 4.70 15.47
C PHE A 114 -7.00 4.63 16.91
N GLY A 115 -6.00 3.79 17.19
CA GLY A 115 -5.42 3.62 18.53
C GLY A 115 -4.54 4.80 18.95
N GLU A 116 -3.66 5.26 18.07
CA GLU A 116 -2.71 6.36 18.33
C GLU A 116 -2.90 7.49 17.32
N ALA A 117 -4.12 8.02 17.21
CA ALA A 117 -4.40 9.12 16.31
C ALA A 117 -3.64 10.39 16.74
N LYS A 118 -2.47 10.62 16.15
CA LYS A 118 -1.76 11.89 16.25
C LYS A 118 -2.40 12.89 15.29
N PRO A 119 -2.90 14.04 15.76
CA PRO A 119 -3.39 15.09 14.88
C PRO A 119 -2.25 15.64 14.04
N PHE A 120 -2.57 16.19 12.87
CA PHE A 120 -1.59 16.89 12.05
C PHE A 120 -1.02 18.11 12.80
N THR A 121 0.30 18.17 12.93
CA THR A 121 1.03 19.24 13.65
C THR A 121 1.84 20.15 12.72
N GLY A 122 1.90 19.85 11.42
CA GLY A 122 2.68 20.61 10.44
C GLY A 122 3.37 19.70 9.42
N PHE A 123 4.35 20.28 8.72
CA PHE A 123 5.15 19.57 7.69
C PHE A 123 6.63 19.46 8.11
N PRO A 124 6.97 18.76 9.21
CA PRO A 124 8.36 18.43 9.51
C PRO A 124 8.95 17.48 8.44
N GLU A 125 10.27 17.31 8.47
CA GLU A 125 10.94 16.27 7.71
C GLU A 125 10.40 14.89 8.11
N GLY A 126 10.16 14.00 7.13
CA GLY A 126 9.54 12.68 7.39
C GLY A 126 8.04 12.71 7.72
N CYS A 127 7.36 13.87 7.61
CA CYS A 127 5.95 13.97 8.01
C CYS A 127 5.02 13.02 7.26
N GLN A 128 5.36 12.62 6.03
CA GLN A 128 4.52 11.73 5.24
C GLN A 128 4.52 10.32 5.83
N GLU A 129 5.70 9.78 6.10
CA GLU A 129 5.93 8.46 6.66
C GLU A 129 5.38 8.37 8.09
N GLU A 130 5.65 9.38 8.93
CA GLU A 130 5.21 9.42 10.32
C GLU A 130 3.70 9.61 10.49
N SER A 131 3.02 10.12 9.46
CA SER A 131 1.58 10.38 9.52
C SER A 131 0.73 9.12 9.42
N VAL A 132 1.30 7.95 9.11
CA VAL A 132 0.56 6.72 8.83
C VAL A 132 1.05 5.53 9.68
N PRO A 133 0.16 4.59 10.05
CA PRO A 133 0.58 3.39 10.76
C PRO A 133 1.36 2.44 9.84
N LEU A 134 2.47 1.90 10.35
CA LEU A 134 3.34 0.97 9.61
C LEU A 134 2.59 -0.25 9.05
N LEU A 135 1.67 -0.83 9.82
CA LEU A 135 0.88 -1.98 9.37
C LEU A 135 -0.06 -1.65 8.20
N LEU A 136 -0.61 -0.43 8.17
CA LEU A 136 -1.42 0.01 7.04
C LEU A 136 -0.54 0.18 5.79
N LEU A 137 0.63 0.80 5.96
CA LEU A 137 1.59 0.96 4.87
C LEU A 137 2.03 -0.39 4.31
N ALA A 138 2.39 -1.34 5.17
CA ALA A 138 2.77 -2.70 4.77
C ALA A 138 1.64 -3.39 3.99
N LEU A 139 0.38 -3.29 4.44
CA LEU A 139 -0.76 -3.85 3.72
C LEU A 139 -0.92 -3.22 2.33
N VAL A 140 -0.83 -1.90 2.24
CA VAL A 140 -0.95 -1.18 0.95
C VAL A 140 0.20 -1.55 0.01
N SER A 141 1.43 -1.65 0.52
CA SER A 141 2.57 -2.14 -0.28
C SER A 141 2.33 -3.57 -0.78
N MET A 142 1.85 -4.48 0.08
CA MET A 142 1.50 -5.84 -0.35
C MET A 142 0.40 -5.87 -1.42
N ILE A 143 -0.54 -4.91 -1.41
CA ILE A 143 -1.59 -4.79 -2.43
C ILE A 143 -1.03 -4.24 -3.75
N LEU A 144 -0.15 -3.24 -3.69
CA LEU A 144 0.37 -2.56 -4.88
C LEU A 144 1.49 -3.34 -5.59
N GLU A 145 2.33 -4.05 -4.82
CA GLU A 145 3.56 -4.68 -5.30
C GLU A 145 3.57 -6.20 -5.08
N GLY A 146 2.66 -6.71 -4.25
CA GLY A 146 2.63 -8.13 -3.85
C GLY A 146 3.39 -8.41 -2.55
N PRO A 147 3.18 -9.59 -1.94
CA PRO A 147 3.90 -10.00 -0.73
C PRO A 147 5.32 -10.47 -1.09
N SER A 148 6.29 -9.56 -1.08
CA SER A 148 7.70 -9.86 -1.37
C SER A 148 8.63 -9.28 -0.30
N ILE A 149 9.34 -10.16 0.42
CA ILE A 149 10.32 -9.76 1.45
C ILE A 149 11.57 -9.13 0.81
N LYS A 150 11.89 -9.50 -0.44
CA LYS A 150 13.12 -9.07 -1.13
C LYS A 150 13.04 -7.66 -1.70
N GLU A 151 11.84 -7.17 -2.00
CA GLU A 151 11.60 -5.85 -2.61
C GLU A 151 11.26 -4.77 -1.57
N GLN A 152 10.80 -5.17 -0.37
CA GLN A 152 10.51 -4.26 0.76
C GLN A 152 11.74 -3.53 1.32
N MET A 153 12.96 -3.90 0.90
CA MET A 153 14.20 -3.22 1.29
C MET A 153 14.55 -2.03 0.36
N ALA A 154 13.83 -1.84 -0.75
CA ALA A 154 13.96 -0.67 -1.60
C ALA A 154 13.17 0.52 -1.01
N ASP A 155 13.62 1.75 -1.33
CA ASP A 155 13.02 3.01 -0.87
C ASP A 155 11.49 2.98 -0.83
N THR A 156 10.90 3.50 0.26
CA THR A 156 9.46 3.49 0.48
C THR A 156 8.70 4.04 -0.74
N ASN A 157 7.88 3.21 -1.38
CA ASN A 157 7.12 3.60 -2.57
C ASN A 157 6.23 4.84 -2.28
N PRO A 158 6.45 5.97 -2.95
CA PRO A 158 5.65 7.19 -2.76
C PRO A 158 4.15 6.99 -2.99
N ALA A 159 3.77 6.09 -3.92
CA ALA A 159 2.38 5.75 -4.19
C ALA A 159 1.74 4.98 -3.03
N ALA A 160 2.49 4.10 -2.37
CA ALA A 160 2.03 3.36 -1.20
C ALA A 160 1.80 4.32 -0.02
N ILE A 161 2.75 5.24 0.25
CA ILE A 161 2.59 6.28 1.27
C ILE A 161 1.37 7.15 0.99
N ALA A 162 1.22 7.65 -0.25
CA ALA A 162 0.12 8.52 -0.63
C ALA A 162 -1.25 7.82 -0.46
N THR A 163 -1.35 6.58 -0.93
CA THR A 163 -2.57 5.77 -0.80
C THR A 163 -2.91 5.50 0.66
N THR A 164 -1.90 5.20 1.48
CA THR A 164 -2.03 4.98 2.93
C THR A 164 -2.54 6.24 3.64
N GLN A 165 -1.98 7.41 3.30
CA GLN A 165 -2.42 8.69 3.84
C GLN A 165 -3.88 9.00 3.50
N ILE A 166 -4.30 8.75 2.25
CA ILE A 166 -5.68 8.94 1.78
C ILE A 166 -6.63 7.95 2.46
N LEU A 167 -6.22 6.70 2.63
CA LEU A 167 -7.02 5.67 3.30
C LEU A 167 -7.23 6.04 4.78
N LYS A 168 -6.18 6.50 5.47
CA LYS A 168 -6.29 7.05 6.83
C LYS A 168 -7.23 8.24 6.89
N PHE A 169 -7.02 9.23 6.02
CA PHE A 169 -7.82 10.45 5.96
C PHE A 169 -9.33 10.17 5.81
N ASN A 170 -9.69 9.22 4.94
CA ASN A 170 -11.08 8.87 4.65
C ASN A 170 -11.74 7.94 5.68
N SER A 171 -10.98 7.43 6.65
CA SER A 171 -11.45 6.39 7.57
C SER A 171 -12.11 6.97 8.82
N VAL A 172 -13.24 6.39 9.22
CA VAL A 172 -13.99 6.76 10.43
C VAL A 172 -14.01 5.64 11.47
N LYS A 173 -13.93 6.00 12.77
CA LYS A 173 -13.88 5.04 13.88
C LYS A 173 -15.17 4.22 14.01
N HIS A 174 -16.32 4.87 13.87
CA HIS A 174 -17.64 4.23 13.89
C HIS A 174 -18.46 4.67 12.68
N LYS A 175 -19.26 3.75 12.13
CA LYS A 175 -20.24 4.07 11.08
C LYS A 175 -21.21 5.11 11.66
N ARG A 176 -21.33 6.26 11.01
CA ARG A 176 -22.26 7.30 11.45
C ARG A 176 -23.70 6.83 11.19
N THR A 177 -24.52 6.80 12.24
CA THR A 177 -25.96 6.52 12.13
C THR A 177 -26.58 7.66 11.32
N ARG A 178 -27.33 7.32 10.26
CA ARG A 178 -27.93 8.28 9.35
C ARG A 178 -29.11 8.98 10.07
N GLY A 179 -28.80 9.98 10.90
CA GLY A 179 -29.79 10.87 11.50
C GLY A 179 -30.41 11.77 10.44
N THR A 180 -31.70 12.08 10.61
CA THR A 180 -32.68 12.70 9.70
C THR A 180 -32.40 14.14 9.24
N THR A 181 -31.16 14.56 9.07
CA THR A 181 -30.83 15.85 8.46
C THR A 181 -29.62 15.77 7.54
N SER A 182 -29.94 15.93 6.24
CA SER A 182 -29.11 16.48 5.16
C SER A 182 -27.79 15.83 4.77
N SER A 183 -27.67 15.69 3.46
CA SER A 183 -26.59 15.27 2.54
C SER A 183 -25.19 15.88 2.72
N THR A 184 -24.81 16.40 3.89
CA THR A 184 -23.56 17.16 4.09
C THR A 184 -22.70 16.65 5.24
N SER A 185 -22.76 15.36 5.58
CA SER A 185 -21.84 14.82 6.57
C SER A 185 -20.42 14.76 5.98
N VAL A 186 -19.62 15.79 6.21
CA VAL A 186 -18.18 15.81 5.90
C VAL A 186 -17.57 14.54 6.50
N ARG A 187 -17.15 13.61 5.63
CA ARG A 187 -16.68 12.28 6.02
C ARG A 187 -15.45 12.36 6.94
N HIS A 188 -14.67 13.43 6.75
CA HIS A 188 -13.34 13.64 7.28
C HIS A 188 -13.37 14.12 8.73
N SER A 189 -12.49 13.55 9.56
CA SER A 189 -12.23 14.01 10.92
C SER A 189 -10.88 14.74 10.93
N VAL A 190 -10.81 15.92 11.56
CA VAL A 190 -9.55 16.66 11.73
C VAL A 190 -8.48 15.80 12.43
N ALA A 191 -8.89 14.90 13.31
CA ALA A 191 -7.99 13.99 14.02
C ALA A 191 -7.35 12.90 13.11
N GLN A 192 -7.84 12.73 11.89
CA GLN A 192 -7.31 11.78 10.90
C GLN A 192 -6.68 12.50 9.70
N GLU A 193 -6.57 13.83 9.74
CA GLU A 193 -5.87 14.59 8.72
C GLU A 193 -4.41 14.13 8.60
N THR A 194 -3.99 13.88 7.37
CA THR A 194 -2.62 13.55 7.00
C THR A 194 -2.03 14.68 6.15
N PRO A 195 -0.70 14.80 6.05
CA PRO A 195 -0.05 15.88 5.29
C PRO A 195 -0.50 15.97 3.84
N LEU A 196 -0.70 14.86 3.14
CA LEU A 196 -0.99 14.86 1.70
C LEU A 196 -2.33 15.54 1.35
N PRO A 197 -3.50 15.16 1.92
CA PRO A 197 -4.76 15.86 1.67
C PRO A 197 -4.75 17.35 2.04
N ILE A 198 -4.03 17.71 3.10
CA ILE A 198 -3.85 19.12 3.50
C ILE A 198 -3.04 19.85 2.44
N TYR A 199 -1.89 19.30 2.05
CA TYR A 199 -1.02 19.87 1.04
C TYR A 199 -1.75 20.06 -0.27
N ILE A 200 -2.49 19.05 -0.75
CA ILE A 200 -3.28 19.13 -1.98
C ILE A 200 -4.28 20.30 -1.91
N GLY A 201 -5.07 20.41 -0.84
CA GLY A 201 -6.05 21.49 -0.68
C GLY A 201 -5.40 22.89 -0.66
N MET A 202 -4.32 23.04 0.12
CA MET A 202 -3.56 24.28 0.22
C MET A 202 -2.91 24.66 -1.12
N MET A 203 -2.27 23.70 -1.78
CA MET A 203 -1.58 23.87 -3.06
C MET A 203 -2.57 24.27 -4.16
N LEU A 204 -3.70 23.58 -4.26
CA LEU A 204 -4.74 23.89 -5.24
C LEU A 204 -5.27 25.31 -5.07
N HIS A 205 -5.58 25.70 -3.84
CA HIS A 205 -6.03 27.07 -3.59
C HIS A 205 -4.93 28.09 -3.91
N ALA A 206 -3.68 27.79 -3.56
CA ALA A 206 -2.54 28.66 -3.83
C ALA A 206 -2.37 28.97 -5.32
N HIS A 207 -2.52 27.95 -6.19
CA HIS A 207 -2.28 28.08 -7.62
C HIS A 207 -3.51 28.55 -8.40
N THR A 208 -4.72 28.19 -7.97
CA THR A 208 -5.93 28.43 -8.76
C THR A 208 -6.81 29.54 -8.23
N ARG A 209 -6.77 29.81 -6.92
CA ARG A 209 -7.74 30.66 -6.20
C ARG A 209 -9.21 30.25 -6.39
N LYS A 210 -9.48 29.02 -6.86
CA LYS A 210 -10.84 28.50 -7.12
C LYS A 210 -11.30 27.64 -5.95
N ASN A 211 -12.21 28.17 -5.13
CA ASN A 211 -12.81 27.41 -4.02
C ASN A 211 -13.57 26.16 -4.49
N GLU A 212 -14.33 26.27 -5.58
CA GLU A 212 -15.14 25.16 -6.10
C GLU A 212 -14.30 23.93 -6.46
N LEU A 213 -13.09 24.13 -6.98
CA LEU A 213 -12.17 23.04 -7.30
C LEU A 213 -11.68 22.31 -6.04
N VAL A 214 -11.34 23.07 -5.01
CA VAL A 214 -10.92 22.52 -3.70
C VAL A 214 -12.06 21.72 -3.09
N ASP A 215 -13.27 22.25 -3.11
CA ASP A 215 -14.43 21.55 -2.56
C ASP A 215 -14.77 20.30 -3.36
N ARG A 216 -14.71 20.31 -4.69
CA ARG A 216 -14.91 19.10 -5.51
C ARG A 216 -13.94 17.97 -5.14
N LEU A 217 -12.66 18.28 -4.92
CA LEU A 217 -11.67 17.29 -4.50
C LEU A 217 -11.83 16.85 -3.05
N SER A 218 -12.27 17.74 -2.17
CA SER A 218 -12.66 17.41 -0.79
C SER A 218 -13.82 16.42 -0.75
N HIS A 219 -14.84 16.60 -1.60
CA HIS A 219 -15.97 15.68 -1.71
C HIS A 219 -15.56 14.28 -2.19
N LEU A 220 -14.53 14.19 -3.02
CA LEU A 220 -13.94 12.91 -3.45
C LEU A 220 -13.02 12.28 -2.38
N GLY A 221 -12.76 12.99 -1.28
CA GLY A 221 -11.86 12.52 -0.24
C GLY A 221 -10.37 12.62 -0.59
N LEU A 222 -10.03 13.50 -1.53
CA LEU A 222 -8.66 13.69 -2.02
C LEU A 222 -7.95 14.89 -1.37
N SER A 223 -8.72 15.80 -0.77
CA SER A 223 -8.18 16.98 -0.09
C SER A 223 -9.03 17.37 1.12
N ILE A 224 -8.53 18.34 1.89
CA ILE A 224 -9.35 19.09 2.86
C ILE A 224 -10.34 20.04 2.15
N SER A 225 -11.37 20.47 2.88
CA SER A 225 -12.36 21.44 2.38
C SER A 225 -11.78 22.84 2.23
N TYR A 226 -12.44 23.68 1.42
CA TYR A 226 -12.03 25.07 1.27
C TYR A 226 -12.07 25.84 2.60
N ASP A 227 -13.09 25.62 3.43
CA ASP A 227 -13.17 26.24 4.76
C ASP A 227 -11.97 25.87 5.64
N ARG A 228 -11.51 24.61 5.58
CA ARG A 228 -10.32 24.15 6.31
C ARG A 228 -9.05 24.80 5.76
N VAL A 229 -8.95 25.01 4.44
CA VAL A 229 -7.86 25.79 3.81
C VAL A 229 -7.82 27.21 4.34
N LEU A 230 -8.97 27.90 4.42
CA LEU A 230 -9.06 29.24 4.98
C LEU A 230 -8.66 29.28 6.46
N GLN A 231 -9.11 28.29 7.24
CA GLN A 231 -8.75 28.17 8.65
C GLN A 231 -7.23 28.02 8.84
N LEU A 232 -6.59 27.12 8.08
CA LEU A 232 -5.14 26.92 8.13
C LEU A 232 -4.39 28.18 7.65
N SER A 233 -4.88 28.84 6.62
CA SER A 233 -4.30 30.09 6.10
C SER A 233 -4.38 31.22 7.14
N ALA A 234 -5.52 31.36 7.81
CA ALA A 234 -5.70 32.32 8.89
C ALA A 234 -4.81 31.98 10.09
N GLN A 235 -4.67 30.71 10.46
CA GLN A 235 -3.75 30.27 11.52
C GLN A 235 -2.30 30.64 11.20
N MET A 236 -1.84 30.40 9.98
CA MET A 236 -0.49 30.81 9.55
C MET A 236 -0.32 32.33 9.60
N GLY A 237 -1.29 33.10 9.13
CA GLY A 237 -1.27 34.56 9.21
C GLY A 237 -1.22 35.07 10.65
N ASN A 238 -2.01 34.47 11.53
CA ASN A 238 -2.02 34.81 12.96
C ASN A 238 -0.67 34.49 13.62
N SER A 239 -0.01 33.38 13.26
CA SER A 239 1.34 33.05 13.75
C SER A 239 2.37 34.10 13.33
N VAL A 240 2.30 34.60 12.10
CA VAL A 240 3.17 35.71 11.63
C VAL A 240 2.89 37.00 12.41
N CYS A 241 1.62 37.34 12.62
CA CYS A 241 1.25 38.48 13.47
C CYS A 241 1.79 38.33 14.90
N GLN A 242 1.68 37.15 15.50
CA GLN A 242 2.22 36.89 16.85
C GLN A 242 3.74 37.04 16.89
N GLN A 243 4.45 36.56 15.86
CA GLN A 243 5.89 36.76 15.73
C GLN A 243 6.23 38.26 15.65
N PHE A 244 5.51 39.03 14.84
CA PHE A 244 5.68 40.49 14.78
C PHE A 244 5.48 41.16 16.14
N HIS A 245 4.45 40.79 16.89
CA HIS A 245 4.21 41.37 18.22
C HIS A 245 5.35 41.05 19.21
N ARG A 246 5.95 39.87 19.09
CA ARG A 246 7.08 39.43 19.93
C ARG A 246 8.37 40.16 19.55
N GLU A 247 8.72 40.15 18.27
CA GLU A 247 10.01 40.65 17.77
C GLU A 247 9.99 42.18 17.53
N ARG A 248 8.80 42.80 17.46
CA ARG A 248 8.57 44.22 17.11
C ARG A 248 9.10 44.63 15.74
N VAL A 249 9.42 43.67 14.90
CA VAL A 249 9.88 43.85 13.52
C VAL A 249 9.23 42.81 12.62
N VAL A 250 8.99 43.18 11.36
CA VAL A 250 8.52 42.23 10.35
C VAL A 250 9.70 41.38 9.92
N CYS A 251 9.67 40.11 10.27
CA CYS A 251 10.66 39.12 9.85
C CYS A 251 10.04 38.18 8.81
N PRO A 252 10.80 37.73 7.79
CA PRO A 252 10.38 36.61 6.97
C PRO A 252 10.06 35.39 7.85
N PRO A 253 8.93 34.67 7.62
CA PRO A 253 8.51 33.55 8.49
C PRO A 253 9.50 32.38 8.57
N LYS A 254 10.43 32.31 7.60
CA LYS A 254 11.49 31.28 7.57
C LYS A 254 12.69 31.60 8.45
N MET A 255 12.79 32.82 8.99
CA MET A 255 13.88 33.19 9.88
C MET A 255 13.75 32.48 11.23
N ARG A 256 14.85 31.91 11.69
CA ARG A 256 14.97 31.31 13.02
C ARG A 256 15.39 32.36 14.03
N GLY A 257 14.73 32.38 15.19
CA GLY A 257 15.18 33.20 16.31
C GLY A 257 16.52 32.73 16.84
N GLN A 258 17.25 33.63 17.53
CA GLN A 258 18.54 33.34 18.19
C GLN A 258 19.66 32.86 17.27
N VAL A 259 19.58 33.14 15.96
CA VAL A 259 20.66 32.88 14.99
C VAL A 259 21.32 34.20 14.60
N PHE A 260 22.66 34.24 14.63
CA PHE A 260 23.41 35.40 14.15
C PHE A 260 23.01 35.71 12.71
N THR A 261 22.52 36.92 12.47
CA THR A 261 21.93 37.32 11.19
C THR A 261 22.59 38.60 10.71
N THR A 262 23.12 38.58 9.49
CA THR A 262 23.64 39.77 8.79
C THR A 262 22.61 40.24 7.77
N ALA A 263 22.38 41.55 7.70
CA ALA A 263 21.49 42.17 6.72
C ALA A 263 22.30 42.99 5.72
N ALA A 264 22.01 42.84 4.43
CA ALA A 264 22.42 43.77 3.39
C ALA A 264 21.19 44.59 2.98
N VAL A 265 21.31 45.91 3.03
CA VAL A 265 20.24 46.85 2.71
C VAL A 265 20.70 47.67 1.51
N ASP A 266 19.91 47.66 0.45
CA ASP A 266 20.22 48.38 -0.80
C ASP A 266 19.00 49.15 -1.28
N ASN A 267 19.22 50.29 -1.92
CA ASN A 267 18.15 51.10 -2.49
C ASN A 267 17.89 50.66 -3.93
N ILE A 268 16.63 50.32 -4.22
CA ILE A 268 16.15 50.10 -5.58
C ILE A 268 15.57 51.43 -6.06
N ASP A 269 16.40 52.16 -6.80
CA ASP A 269 16.03 53.40 -7.48
C ASP A 269 15.87 53.15 -8.97
N HIS A 270 14.64 53.25 -9.48
CA HIS A 270 14.38 53.33 -10.91
C HIS A 270 13.86 54.73 -11.27
N ASN A 271 14.71 55.52 -11.93
CA ASN A 271 14.34 56.84 -12.44
C ASN A 271 14.55 56.89 -13.96
N PRO A 272 13.54 56.53 -14.76
CA PRO A 272 13.61 56.70 -16.20
C PRO A 272 13.46 58.20 -16.52
N SER A 273 14.55 58.81 -16.98
CA SER A 273 14.69 60.25 -17.30
C SER A 273 13.93 60.69 -18.56
N ALA A 274 12.73 60.14 -18.80
CA ALA A 274 11.86 60.48 -19.92
C ALA A 274 10.65 61.30 -19.46
N THR A 275 10.27 62.32 -20.23
CA THR A 275 9.18 63.29 -19.95
C THR A 275 7.76 62.69 -19.94
N THR A 276 7.64 61.36 -20.09
CA THR A 276 6.38 60.60 -20.03
C THR A 276 6.39 59.49 -18.96
N SER A 277 7.40 59.44 -18.08
CA SER A 277 7.53 58.36 -17.11
C SER A 277 6.42 58.38 -16.05
N LYS A 278 5.59 57.33 -16.05
CA LYS A 278 4.59 57.06 -15.01
C LYS A 278 5.08 56.04 -13.95
N ASP A 279 6.30 55.52 -14.12
CA ASP A 279 6.80 54.34 -13.40
C ASP A 279 8.14 54.59 -12.69
N SER A 280 8.29 55.70 -11.97
CA SER A 280 9.39 55.80 -11.00
C SER A 280 9.02 55.00 -9.75
N PHE A 281 9.89 54.06 -9.36
CA PHE A 281 9.75 53.33 -8.11
C PHE A 281 11.00 53.50 -7.28
N HIS A 282 10.77 53.81 -6.01
CA HIS A 282 11.77 53.84 -4.96
C HIS A 282 11.42 52.75 -3.96
N GLY A 283 12.34 51.82 -3.75
CA GLY A 283 12.18 50.75 -2.77
C GLY A 283 13.48 50.48 -2.04
N THR A 284 13.39 49.74 -0.94
CA THR A 284 14.56 49.24 -0.21
C THR A 284 14.56 47.72 -0.32
N ALA A 285 15.59 47.16 -0.93
CA ALA A 285 15.88 45.75 -0.88
C ALA A 285 16.57 45.42 0.45
N ILE A 286 16.06 44.42 1.15
CA ILE A 286 16.70 43.90 2.36
C ILE A 286 16.97 42.41 2.13
N SER A 287 18.24 42.03 2.13
CA SER A 287 18.69 40.63 2.11
C SER A 287 19.14 40.23 3.50
N LEU A 288 18.56 39.17 4.05
CA LEU A 288 18.87 38.65 5.38
C LEU A 288 19.60 37.31 5.24
N ILE A 289 20.78 37.18 5.85
CA ILE A 289 21.61 35.97 5.83
C ILE A 289 21.78 35.51 7.28
N GLN A 290 21.22 34.34 7.60
CA GLN A 290 21.41 33.71 8.90
C GLN A 290 22.63 32.79 8.84
N HIS A 291 23.47 32.84 9.87
CA HIS A 291 24.68 32.01 10.02
C HIS A 291 24.44 31.02 11.16
N PRO A 292 23.92 29.81 10.88
CA PRO A 292 23.77 28.79 11.90
C PRO A 292 25.16 28.39 12.40
N SER A 293 25.40 28.49 13.71
CA SER A 293 26.57 27.86 14.30
C SER A 293 26.39 26.34 14.20
N TYR A 294 27.36 25.63 13.65
CA TYR A 294 27.40 24.17 13.78
C TYR A 294 27.56 23.85 15.28
N THR A 295 26.51 23.31 15.89
CA THR A 295 26.58 22.60 17.17
C THR A 295 26.04 21.21 16.95
#